data_AF-A0A0Q7DVU2-F1
#
_entry.id   AF-A0A0Q7DVU2-F1
#
_cell.length_a   1.000
_cell.length_b   1.000
_cell.length_c   1.000
_cell.angle_alpha   90.00
_cell.angle_beta   90.00
_cell.angle_gamma   90.00
#
_symmetry.space_group_name_H-M   'P 1'
#
loop_
_entity.id
_entity.type
_entity.pdbx_description
1 polymer ?
#
loop_
_entity_poly.entity_id
_entity_poly.type
_entity_poly.pdbx_seq_one_letter_code
_entity_poly.pdbx_strand_id
1 'polypeptide(L)'
;MTLRTVLTLNSDRSVRSGSTTDLVDAIRRGADLRIGTAFRHNEHIDTSSSSNELIEEVAEFRQTWLLDDRWAAGIMTLRMPVELPEGFGPRPSMSFFLYNQDGTQAIARPYLDGQPPTGQRGPAPLDDLADMPRYHQFDNFDAGTNAPSSNFVYDFDSYRFMVNDRWREVLAHDHTGRPVSGSVEALNAAFLRGSPVKVAISKFGIGLVPSGETAPEHEAFIHCGSCYYYTDRKLFITGTHPAVRVKPAIPLRYESGGWDFCWLVARTDGQVERWRCDPHTLAFDRSTHRYDMRWFVSGE
;
A
#
# COMPACT_ATOMS: atom_id res chain seq x y z
N MET A 1 -15.03 1.12 -18.19
CA MET A 1 -14.79 0.71 -16.79
C MET A 1 -14.79 1.95 -15.92
N THR A 2 -15.62 1.98 -14.89
CA THR A 2 -15.93 3.19 -14.12
C THR A 2 -15.53 2.97 -12.67
N LEU A 3 -14.70 3.86 -12.11
CA LEU A 3 -14.44 3.88 -10.67
C LEU A 3 -15.74 4.16 -9.92
N ARG A 4 -16.04 3.37 -8.89
CA ARG A 4 -17.20 3.58 -8.00
C ARG A 4 -16.72 4.08 -6.65
N THR A 5 -17.26 5.19 -6.17
CA THR A 5 -17.07 5.61 -4.78
C THR A 5 -17.90 4.71 -3.87
N VAL A 6 -17.23 3.98 -2.97
CA VAL A 6 -17.87 3.01 -2.06
C VAL A 6 -17.92 3.48 -0.62
N LEU A 7 -17.09 4.46 -0.28
CA LEU A 7 -17.09 5.10 1.02
C LEU A 7 -16.72 6.58 0.84
N THR A 8 -17.46 7.47 1.50
CA THR A 8 -17.11 8.88 1.64
C THR A 8 -17.14 9.27 3.10
N LEU A 9 -16.09 9.94 3.55
CA LEU A 9 -15.98 10.47 4.91
C LEU A 9 -16.04 12.00 4.88
N ASN A 10 -16.61 12.58 5.92
CA ASN A 10 -16.54 14.01 6.24
C ASN A 10 -15.17 14.37 6.82
N SER A 11 -14.94 15.66 7.12
CA SER A 11 -13.71 16.13 7.74
C SER A 11 -13.46 15.59 9.14
N ASP A 12 -14.52 15.35 9.91
CA ASP A 12 -14.46 14.65 11.20
C ASP A 12 -14.31 13.12 11.06
N ARG A 13 -14.11 12.64 9.82
CA ARG A 13 -14.01 11.23 9.42
C ARG A 13 -15.28 10.41 9.66
N SER A 14 -16.41 11.05 10.00
CA SER A 14 -17.71 10.38 10.04
C SER A 14 -18.13 9.94 8.63
N VAL A 15 -18.86 8.82 8.54
CA VAL A 15 -19.34 8.31 7.26
C VAL A 15 -20.41 9.25 6.71
N ARG A 16 -20.13 9.85 5.54
CA ARG A 16 -21.08 10.67 4.78
C ARG A 16 -21.98 9.81 3.90
N SER A 17 -21.41 8.81 3.24
CA SER A 17 -22.13 7.88 2.35
C SER A 17 -21.33 6.61 2.09
N GLY A 18 -22.02 5.54 1.70
CA GLY A 18 -21.39 4.23 1.48
C GLY A 18 -21.09 3.52 2.79
N SER A 19 -20.16 2.58 2.78
CA SER A 19 -19.81 1.82 3.99
C SER A 19 -18.37 1.32 3.96
N THR A 20 -17.77 1.13 5.14
CA THR A 20 -16.48 0.45 5.26
C THR A 20 -16.57 -1.01 4.83
N THR A 21 -17.73 -1.66 5.04
CA THR A 21 -18.00 -3.02 4.56
C THR A 21 -17.90 -3.12 3.03
N ASP A 22 -18.50 -2.20 2.28
CA ASP A 22 -18.43 -2.18 0.81
C ASP A 22 -16.98 -2.02 0.33
N LEU A 23 -16.18 -1.21 1.02
CA LEU A 23 -14.76 -1.04 0.74
C LEU A 23 -13.98 -2.33 1.03
N VAL A 24 -14.15 -2.92 2.21
CA VAL A 24 -13.54 -4.19 2.61
C VAL A 24 -13.88 -5.30 1.61
N ASP A 25 -15.14 -5.42 1.25
CA ASP A 25 -15.63 -6.42 0.29
C ASP A 25 -15.01 -6.23 -1.10
N ALA A 26 -14.87 -4.99 -1.56
CA ALA A 26 -14.21 -4.68 -2.82
C ALA A 26 -12.72 -5.06 -2.77
N ILE A 27 -12.01 -4.70 -1.70
CA ILE A 27 -10.60 -5.05 -1.52
C ILE A 27 -10.40 -6.57 -1.41
N ARG A 28 -11.29 -7.30 -0.72
CA ARG A 28 -11.28 -8.77 -0.66
C ARG A 28 -11.34 -9.42 -2.05
N ARG A 29 -12.09 -8.81 -2.98
CA ARG A 29 -12.17 -9.21 -4.40
C ARG A 29 -11.00 -8.72 -5.25
N GLY A 30 -10.00 -8.09 -4.65
CA GLY A 30 -8.81 -7.60 -5.31
C GLY A 30 -9.04 -6.31 -6.10
N ALA A 31 -10.00 -5.46 -5.70
CA ALA A 31 -10.24 -4.19 -6.37
C ALA A 31 -9.00 -3.28 -6.39
N ASP A 32 -8.89 -2.43 -7.41
CA ASP A 32 -7.97 -1.29 -7.36
C ASP A 32 -8.54 -0.20 -6.45
N LEU A 33 -7.68 0.55 -5.78
CA LEU A 33 -8.07 1.65 -4.90
C LEU A 33 -7.49 2.98 -5.39
N ARG A 34 -8.36 3.98 -5.47
CA ARG A 34 -7.98 5.40 -5.51
C ARG A 34 -8.66 6.11 -4.36
N ILE A 35 -7.99 7.10 -3.79
CA ILE A 35 -8.58 7.93 -2.75
C ILE A 35 -8.55 9.36 -3.24
N GLY A 36 -9.72 9.98 -3.22
CA GLY A 36 -9.90 11.39 -3.51
C GLY A 36 -9.98 12.18 -2.22
N THR A 37 -9.24 13.28 -2.12
CA THR A 37 -9.27 14.22 -0.99
C THR A 37 -9.58 15.63 -1.48
N ALA A 38 -10.08 16.48 -0.59
CA ALA A 38 -10.29 17.89 -0.87
C ALA A 38 -9.74 18.74 0.29
N PHE A 39 -8.99 19.80 -0.01
CA PHE A 39 -8.39 20.70 0.98
C PHE A 39 -8.16 22.09 0.40
N ARG A 40 -7.87 23.08 1.25
CA ARG A 40 -7.53 24.44 0.81
C ARG A 40 -6.04 24.62 0.63
N HIS A 41 -5.67 25.34 -0.43
CA HIS A 41 -4.26 25.59 -0.77
C HIS A 41 -3.48 26.19 0.42
N ASN A 42 -4.02 27.23 1.04
CA ASN A 42 -3.42 27.90 2.21
C ASN A 42 -3.58 27.16 3.56
N GLU A 43 -4.19 25.97 3.57
CA GLU A 43 -4.25 25.12 4.77
C GLU A 43 -3.29 23.91 4.66
N HIS A 44 -2.75 23.62 3.46
CA HIS A 44 -1.99 22.38 3.20
C HIS A 44 -0.72 22.56 2.37
N ILE A 45 -0.78 23.33 1.28
CA ILE A 45 0.32 23.43 0.30
C ILE A 45 1.28 24.54 0.68
N ASP A 46 0.76 25.76 0.85
CA ASP A 46 1.52 26.93 1.25
C ASP A 46 0.69 27.73 2.27
N THR A 47 0.97 27.52 3.55
CA THR A 47 0.24 28.15 4.66
C THR A 47 0.45 29.66 4.75
N SER A 48 1.43 30.20 4.02
CA SER A 48 1.67 31.65 3.92
C SER A 48 0.90 32.31 2.77
N SER A 49 0.36 31.51 1.85
CA SER A 49 -0.39 31.98 0.69
C SER A 49 -1.75 32.57 1.09
N SER A 50 -2.18 33.59 0.35
CA SER A 50 -3.54 34.12 0.46
C SER A 50 -4.59 33.30 -0.32
N SER A 51 -4.15 32.28 -1.08
CA SER A 51 -5.06 31.46 -1.89
C SER A 51 -5.84 30.46 -1.03
N ASN A 52 -7.15 30.69 -0.92
CA ASN A 52 -8.09 29.75 -0.29
C ASN A 52 -8.78 28.82 -1.32
N GLU A 53 -8.08 28.53 -2.42
CA GLU A 53 -8.59 27.66 -3.48
C GLU A 53 -8.80 26.24 -2.98
N LEU A 54 -9.93 25.63 -3.36
CA LEU A 54 -10.19 24.21 -3.10
C LEU A 54 -9.42 23.37 -4.10
N ILE A 55 -8.52 22.52 -3.59
CA ILE A 55 -7.80 21.53 -4.36
C ILE A 55 -8.49 20.19 -4.19
N GLU A 56 -8.79 19.52 -5.31
CA GLU A 56 -9.21 18.12 -5.33
C GLU A 56 -8.05 17.25 -5.81
N GLU A 57 -7.55 16.38 -4.92
CA GLU A 57 -6.53 15.38 -5.27
C GLU A 57 -7.23 14.02 -5.46
N VAL A 58 -6.80 13.25 -6.47
CA VAL A 58 -7.14 11.83 -6.57
C VAL A 58 -5.85 11.04 -6.77
N ALA A 59 -5.49 10.28 -5.75
CA ALA A 59 -4.25 9.51 -5.75
C ALA A 59 -4.50 8.01 -5.88
N GLU A 60 -3.52 7.30 -6.43
CA GLU A 60 -3.59 5.86 -6.65
C GLU A 60 -2.87 5.08 -5.55
N PHE A 61 -3.58 4.12 -4.96
CA PHE A 61 -3.07 3.22 -3.92
C PHE A 61 -2.93 1.83 -4.52
N ARG A 62 -1.80 1.63 -5.20
CA ARG A 62 -1.54 0.47 -6.06
C ARG A 62 -1.46 -0.85 -5.29
N GLN A 63 -1.04 -0.80 -4.02
CA GLN A 63 -1.06 -1.94 -3.11
C GLN A 63 -2.19 -1.75 -2.10
N THR A 64 -2.99 -2.79 -1.87
CA THR A 64 -4.06 -2.76 -0.86
C THR A 64 -3.86 -3.88 0.15
N TRP A 65 -4.32 -3.65 1.37
CA TRP A 65 -4.27 -4.58 2.48
C TRP A 65 -5.67 -4.89 2.97
N LEU A 66 -5.91 -6.17 3.26
CA LEU A 66 -7.07 -6.65 3.99
C LEU A 66 -6.57 -7.24 5.31
N LEU A 67 -7.09 -6.77 6.44
CA LEU A 67 -6.73 -7.25 7.78
C LEU A 67 -7.98 -7.74 8.53
N ASP A 68 -7.87 -8.92 9.16
CA ASP A 68 -8.92 -9.66 9.88
C ASP A 68 -10.26 -9.74 9.11
N ASP A 69 -10.18 -9.72 7.78
CA ASP A 69 -11.34 -9.68 6.89
C ASP A 69 -12.34 -8.53 7.17
N ARG A 70 -11.89 -7.48 7.88
CA ARG A 70 -12.75 -6.39 8.39
C ARG A 70 -12.16 -4.99 8.24
N TRP A 71 -10.90 -4.89 7.83
CA TRP A 71 -10.19 -3.63 7.71
C TRP A 71 -9.44 -3.54 6.38
N ALA A 72 -9.68 -2.46 5.65
CA ALA A 72 -8.98 -2.14 4.42
C ALA A 72 -7.99 -0.98 4.62
N ALA A 73 -6.84 -1.09 3.98
CA ALA A 73 -5.89 0.01 3.82
C ALA A 73 -5.27 0.00 2.41
N GLY A 74 -4.80 1.16 1.96
CA GLY A 74 -4.08 1.32 0.71
C GLY A 74 -2.69 1.90 0.95
N ILE A 75 -1.71 1.51 0.12
CA ILE A 75 -0.35 2.08 0.10
C ILE A 75 0.01 2.52 -1.32
N MET A 76 0.55 3.74 -1.44
CA MET A 76 1.20 4.22 -2.66
C MET A 76 2.61 3.64 -2.73
N THR A 77 2.98 2.99 -3.84
CA THR A 77 4.30 2.32 -3.96
C THR A 77 5.23 2.95 -5.00
N LEU A 78 4.75 3.94 -5.77
CA LEU A 78 5.48 4.56 -6.89
C LEU A 78 5.46 6.10 -6.84
N ARG A 79 5.31 6.70 -5.65
CA ARG A 79 5.26 8.16 -5.49
C ARG A 79 6.63 8.69 -5.09
N MET A 80 7.21 9.57 -5.90
CA MET A 80 8.20 10.55 -5.42
C MET A 80 7.45 11.79 -4.89
N PRO A 81 7.96 12.48 -3.85
CA PRO A 81 7.34 13.70 -3.37
C PRO A 81 7.30 14.76 -4.47
N VAL A 82 6.12 15.34 -4.71
CA VAL A 82 5.94 16.51 -5.55
C VAL A 82 5.79 17.76 -4.68
N GLU A 83 6.29 18.88 -5.18
CA GLU A 83 6.11 20.21 -4.60
C GLU A 83 5.23 21.00 -5.56
N LEU A 84 3.98 21.23 -5.15
CA LEU A 84 3.01 21.90 -5.99
C LEU A 84 3.26 23.42 -5.98
N PRO A 85 3.07 24.11 -7.10
CA PRO A 85 2.66 23.59 -8.41
C PRO A 85 3.83 23.17 -9.33
N GLU A 86 5.08 23.34 -8.91
CA GLU A 86 6.21 23.51 -9.83
C GLU A 86 7.07 22.24 -10.10
N GLY A 87 7.07 21.22 -9.23
CA GLY A 87 7.91 20.06 -9.48
C GLY A 87 8.02 19.00 -8.38
N PHE A 88 9.26 18.62 -8.05
CA PHE A 88 9.59 17.59 -7.07
C PHE A 88 10.14 18.20 -5.80
N GLY A 89 9.92 17.51 -4.68
CA GLY A 89 10.50 17.91 -3.40
C GLY A 89 12.04 17.85 -3.40
N PRO A 90 12.68 18.45 -2.39
CA PRO A 90 14.10 18.81 -2.43
C PRO A 90 15.08 17.63 -2.33
N ARG A 91 14.66 16.47 -1.77
CA ARG A 91 15.50 15.28 -1.63
C ARG A 91 14.95 14.08 -2.39
N PRO A 92 15.79 13.38 -3.19
CA PRO A 92 15.43 12.11 -3.81
C PRO A 92 14.93 11.11 -2.76
N SER A 93 13.67 10.71 -2.88
CA SER A 93 13.02 9.79 -1.95
C SER A 93 11.80 9.14 -2.58
N MET A 94 11.33 8.05 -1.97
CA MET A 94 9.96 7.55 -2.18
C MET A 94 9.05 8.08 -1.07
N SER A 95 7.76 8.20 -1.32
CA SER A 95 6.74 8.46 -0.30
C SER A 95 5.72 7.33 -0.30
N PHE A 96 5.90 6.38 0.60
CA PHE A 96 4.93 5.31 0.85
C PHE A 96 3.81 5.88 1.72
N PHE A 97 2.89 6.60 1.08
CA PHE A 97 1.68 7.10 1.73
C PHE A 97 0.71 5.93 1.94
N LEU A 98 0.15 5.88 3.13
CA LEU A 98 -0.78 4.87 3.58
C LEU A 98 -2.05 5.55 4.06
N TYR A 99 -3.20 5.03 3.61
CA TYR A 99 -4.51 5.46 4.08
C TYR A 99 -5.30 4.25 4.57
N ASN A 100 -5.85 4.35 5.77
CA ASN A 100 -6.80 3.39 6.32
C ASN A 100 -8.24 3.78 5.94
N GLN A 101 -9.14 2.79 6.00
CA GLN A 101 -10.57 3.00 5.71
C GLN A 101 -11.28 4.03 6.63
N ASP A 102 -10.70 4.35 7.79
CA ASP A 102 -11.23 5.33 8.74
C ASP A 102 -10.68 6.76 8.52
N GLY A 103 -9.89 6.97 7.46
CA GLY A 103 -9.26 8.26 7.15
C GLY A 103 -7.97 8.54 7.92
N THR A 104 -7.51 7.64 8.80
CA THR A 104 -6.17 7.75 9.38
C THR A 104 -5.10 7.49 8.33
N GLN A 105 -4.01 8.24 8.42
CA GLN A 105 -2.98 8.31 7.40
C GLN A 105 -1.61 8.01 8.03
N ALA A 106 -0.70 7.56 7.17
CA ALA A 106 0.69 7.44 7.54
C ALA A 106 1.59 7.69 6.32
N ILE A 107 2.84 8.04 6.59
CA ILE A 107 3.85 8.18 5.56
C ILE A 107 5.15 7.54 6.04
N ALA A 108 5.76 6.74 5.18
CA ALA A 108 7.14 6.31 5.29
C ALA A 108 7.94 6.83 4.10
N ARG A 109 9.11 7.43 4.35
CA ARG A 109 9.90 8.10 3.32
C ARG A 109 11.35 7.60 3.33
N PRO A 110 11.69 6.55 2.56
CA PRO A 110 13.09 6.20 2.36
C PRO A 110 13.75 7.24 1.45
N TYR A 111 14.84 7.85 1.92
CA TYR A 111 15.71 8.67 1.08
C TYR A 111 16.58 7.77 0.21
N LEU A 112 16.85 8.22 -1.02
CA LEU A 112 17.56 7.45 -2.06
C LEU A 112 18.90 8.09 -2.46
N ASP A 113 19.36 9.07 -1.70
CA ASP A 113 20.54 9.89 -2.02
C ASP A 113 21.83 9.45 -1.32
N GLY A 114 21.76 8.46 -0.42
CA GLY A 114 22.90 7.91 0.28
C GLY A 114 23.53 8.85 1.32
N GLN A 115 22.83 9.91 1.72
CA GLN A 115 23.34 10.82 2.76
C GLN A 115 23.41 10.11 4.13
N PRO A 116 24.43 10.40 4.95
CA PRO A 116 24.55 9.80 6.27
C PRO A 116 23.41 10.29 7.19
N PRO A 117 22.89 9.43 8.08
CA PRO A 117 21.86 9.82 9.03
C PRO A 117 22.42 10.82 10.05
N THR A 118 21.62 11.82 10.41
CA THR A 118 21.89 12.80 11.48
C THR A 118 21.13 12.47 12.77
N GLY A 119 20.17 11.55 12.71
CA GLY A 119 19.37 11.09 13.83
C GLY A 119 19.57 9.60 14.14
N GLN A 120 18.76 9.09 15.08
CA GLN A 120 18.77 7.71 15.52
C GLN A 120 17.45 7.01 15.22
N ARG A 121 17.47 5.68 15.18
CA ARG A 121 16.25 4.88 15.04
C ARG A 121 15.43 4.93 16.32
N GLY A 122 14.11 4.85 16.19
CA GLY A 122 13.15 4.85 17.28
C GLY A 122 12.20 6.05 17.26
N PRO A 123 11.40 6.24 18.33
CA PRO A 123 10.51 7.37 18.47
C PRO A 123 11.26 8.70 18.40
N ALA A 124 10.66 9.68 17.74
CA ALA A 124 11.14 11.05 17.63
C ALA A 124 10.06 12.03 18.12
N PRO A 125 10.43 13.27 18.49
CA PRO A 125 9.46 14.32 18.77
C PRO A 125 8.51 14.55 17.58
N LEU A 126 7.28 14.96 17.89
CA LEU A 126 6.34 15.44 16.87
C LEU A 126 6.87 16.73 16.23
N ASP A 127 6.55 16.92 14.97
CA ASP A 127 6.87 18.13 14.22
C ASP A 127 6.03 19.31 14.74
N ASP A 128 6.59 20.52 14.70
CA ASP A 128 5.81 21.73 14.98
C ASP A 128 4.93 22.06 13.77
N LEU A 129 3.62 21.88 13.96
CA LEU A 129 2.61 22.04 12.92
C LEU A 129 1.61 23.14 13.30
N ALA A 130 2.03 24.14 14.09
CA ALA A 130 1.18 25.25 14.51
C ALA A 130 0.50 25.98 13.33
N ASP A 131 1.18 26.07 12.19
CA ASP A 131 0.67 26.70 10.97
C ASP A 131 -0.25 25.79 10.14
N MET A 132 -0.40 24.51 10.51
CA MET A 132 -1.26 23.52 9.85
C MET A 132 -2.27 22.93 10.85
N PRO A 133 -3.27 23.71 11.32
CA PRO A 133 -4.19 23.30 12.40
C PRO A 133 -5.07 22.09 12.06
N ARG A 134 -5.17 21.71 10.79
CA ARG A 134 -5.86 20.51 10.32
C ARG A 134 -4.99 19.25 10.31
N TYR A 135 -3.69 19.37 10.56
CA TYR A 135 -2.75 18.26 10.62
C TYR A 135 -2.51 17.84 12.08
N HIS A 136 -2.92 16.62 12.41
CA HIS A 136 -2.80 16.02 13.74
C HIS A 136 -1.84 14.84 13.68
N GLN A 137 -0.57 15.06 14.02
CA GLN A 137 0.43 13.99 14.11
C GLN A 137 0.29 13.22 15.43
N PHE A 138 0.30 11.89 15.36
CA PHE A 138 0.19 11.01 16.53
C PHE A 138 1.56 10.51 16.99
N ASP A 139 2.40 10.14 16.03
CA ASP A 139 3.71 9.55 16.26
C ASP A 139 4.66 9.97 15.14
N ASN A 140 5.95 10.05 15.48
CA ASN A 140 7.05 10.29 14.57
C ASN A 140 8.17 9.30 14.90
N PHE A 141 8.80 8.73 13.88
CA PHE A 141 9.84 7.73 14.02
C PHE A 141 11.01 8.02 13.08
N ASP A 142 12.20 7.66 13.56
CA ASP A 142 13.43 7.63 12.78
C ASP A 142 13.76 9.00 12.14
N ALA A 143 13.38 10.09 12.80
CA ALA A 143 13.67 11.46 12.35
C ALA A 143 15.18 11.66 12.19
N GLY A 144 15.58 12.28 11.09
CA GLY A 144 16.99 12.45 10.73
C GLY A 144 17.71 11.17 10.27
N THR A 145 17.01 10.05 10.11
CA THR A 145 17.58 8.85 9.49
C THR A 145 17.29 8.79 7.99
N ASN A 146 17.69 7.70 7.32
CA ASN A 146 17.32 7.44 5.93
C ASN A 146 15.84 7.04 5.75
N ALA A 147 15.12 6.70 6.82
CA ALA A 147 13.79 6.08 6.75
C ALA A 147 12.76 6.71 7.71
N PRO A 148 12.62 8.05 7.78
CA PRO A 148 11.63 8.66 8.65
C PRO A 148 10.21 8.18 8.30
N SER A 149 9.38 8.04 9.33
CA SER A 149 7.97 7.72 9.17
C SER A 149 7.12 8.35 10.27
N SER A 150 5.87 8.63 9.95
CA SER A 150 4.92 9.20 10.91
C SER A 150 3.49 8.76 10.60
N ASN A 151 2.64 8.78 11.63
CA ASN A 151 1.20 8.55 11.49
C ASN A 151 0.45 9.79 11.95
N PHE A 152 -0.63 10.10 11.27
CA PHE A 152 -1.35 11.36 11.45
C PHE A 152 -2.76 11.28 10.90
N VAL A 153 -3.52 12.35 11.12
CA VAL A 153 -4.68 12.69 10.30
C VAL A 153 -4.47 14.10 9.78
N TYR A 154 -4.69 14.30 8.49
CA TYR A 154 -5.02 15.61 7.96
C TYR A 154 -6.53 15.69 7.73
N ASP A 155 -7.24 16.61 8.39
CA ASP A 155 -8.71 16.78 8.33
C ASP A 155 -9.14 17.41 6.99
N PHE A 156 -9.10 16.61 5.92
CA PHE A 156 -9.58 16.98 4.59
C PHE A 156 -11.08 17.33 4.61
N ASP A 157 -11.52 18.24 3.75
CA ASP A 157 -12.94 18.56 3.58
C ASP A 157 -13.77 17.33 3.15
N SER A 158 -13.14 16.37 2.48
CA SER A 158 -13.73 15.04 2.23
C SER A 158 -12.67 13.98 1.92
N TYR A 159 -13.02 12.72 2.16
CA TYR A 159 -12.30 11.54 1.68
C TYR A 159 -13.24 10.71 0.82
N ARG A 160 -12.84 10.32 -0.37
CA ARG A 160 -13.61 9.49 -1.31
C ARG A 160 -12.83 8.23 -1.66
N PHE A 161 -13.22 7.09 -1.12
CA PHE A 161 -12.62 5.80 -1.45
C PHE A 161 -13.30 5.26 -2.71
N MET A 162 -12.55 5.22 -3.80
CA MET A 162 -12.99 4.84 -5.13
C MET A 162 -12.36 3.50 -5.51
N VAL A 163 -13.19 2.54 -5.91
CA VAL A 163 -12.72 1.21 -6.28
C VAL A 163 -13.02 0.89 -7.74
N ASN A 164 -12.15 0.08 -8.34
CA ASN A 164 -12.42 -0.63 -9.58
C ASN A 164 -12.35 -2.14 -9.29
N ASP A 165 -13.52 -2.78 -9.19
CA ASP A 165 -13.67 -4.18 -8.80
C ASP A 165 -13.82 -5.13 -9.99
N ARG A 166 -13.31 -4.74 -11.17
CA ARG A 166 -13.24 -5.60 -12.37
C ARG A 166 -12.43 -6.89 -12.19
N TRP A 167 -11.79 -7.10 -11.04
CA TRP A 167 -10.89 -8.20 -10.81
C TRP A 167 -11.66 -9.48 -10.49
N ARG A 168 -11.18 -10.59 -11.03
CA ARG A 168 -11.76 -11.91 -10.78
C ARG A 168 -10.66 -12.87 -10.35
N GLU A 169 -10.87 -13.52 -9.22
CA GLU A 169 -10.03 -14.64 -8.79
C GLU A 169 -10.17 -15.80 -9.79
N VAL A 170 -9.04 -16.32 -10.26
CA VAL A 170 -8.97 -17.44 -11.23
C VAL A 170 -8.22 -18.64 -10.70
N LEU A 171 -7.48 -18.46 -9.61
CA LEU A 171 -6.74 -19.50 -8.91
C LEU A 171 -6.48 -19.05 -7.47
N ALA A 172 -6.76 -19.90 -6.51
CA ALA A 172 -6.15 -19.85 -5.18
C ALA A 172 -5.39 -21.16 -4.94
N HIS A 173 -4.23 -21.09 -4.30
CA HIS A 173 -3.48 -22.26 -3.91
C HIS A 173 -2.82 -22.07 -2.55
N ASP A 174 -2.51 -23.18 -1.87
CA ASP A 174 -1.74 -23.15 -0.62
C ASP A 174 -0.23 -22.93 -0.88
N HIS A 175 0.54 -22.80 0.19
CA HIS A 175 2.00 -22.61 0.18
C HIS A 175 2.80 -23.75 -0.48
N THR A 176 2.17 -24.90 -0.75
CA THR A 176 2.77 -26.01 -1.51
C THR A 176 2.45 -25.94 -3.00
N GLY A 177 1.58 -25.01 -3.41
CA GLY A 177 1.11 -24.88 -4.78
C GLY A 177 -0.11 -25.72 -5.10
N ARG A 178 -0.73 -26.36 -4.10
CA ARG A 178 -1.93 -27.17 -4.33
C ARG A 178 -3.13 -26.25 -4.54
N PRO A 179 -3.88 -26.38 -5.65
CA PRO A 179 -5.07 -25.57 -5.87
C PRO A 179 -6.12 -25.77 -4.78
N VAL A 180 -6.63 -24.66 -4.26
CA VAL A 180 -7.78 -24.55 -3.34
C VAL A 180 -9.04 -24.15 -4.13
N SER A 181 -8.89 -23.24 -5.09
CA SER A 181 -9.94 -22.81 -6.02
C SER A 181 -9.33 -22.54 -7.40
N GLY A 182 -10.14 -22.64 -8.47
CA GLY A 182 -9.70 -22.31 -9.83
C GLY A 182 -8.56 -23.21 -10.34
N SER A 183 -7.78 -22.72 -11.31
CA SER A 183 -6.68 -23.50 -11.88
C SER A 183 -5.60 -22.65 -12.54
N VAL A 184 -4.39 -23.20 -12.67
CA VAL A 184 -3.28 -22.56 -13.39
C VAL A 184 -3.63 -22.41 -14.87
N GLU A 185 -4.40 -23.34 -15.44
CA GLU A 185 -4.89 -23.27 -16.83
C GLU A 185 -5.80 -22.05 -17.04
N ALA A 186 -6.70 -21.76 -16.08
CA ALA A 186 -7.58 -20.60 -16.17
C ALA A 186 -6.80 -19.29 -16.08
N LEU A 187 -5.81 -19.22 -15.18
CA LEU A 187 -4.88 -18.09 -15.08
C LEU A 187 -4.09 -17.91 -16.38
N ASN A 188 -3.49 -18.97 -16.89
CA ASN A 188 -2.72 -18.94 -18.14
C ASN A 188 -3.60 -18.52 -19.34
N ALA A 189 -4.81 -19.06 -19.45
CA ALA A 189 -5.73 -18.69 -20.54
C ALA A 189 -6.07 -17.19 -20.51
N ALA A 190 -6.32 -16.61 -19.33
CA ALA A 190 -6.58 -15.18 -19.18
C ALA A 190 -5.34 -14.33 -19.47
N PHE A 191 -4.18 -14.73 -18.96
CA PHE A 191 -2.89 -14.09 -19.25
C PHE A 191 -2.60 -14.07 -20.76
N LEU A 192 -2.79 -15.17 -21.48
CA LEU A 192 -2.51 -15.24 -22.93
C LEU A 192 -3.44 -14.35 -23.77
N ARG A 193 -4.58 -13.92 -23.22
CA ARG A 193 -5.44 -12.89 -23.83
C ARG A 193 -4.98 -11.46 -23.53
N GLY A 194 -3.88 -11.29 -22.80
CA GLY A 194 -3.34 -9.99 -22.39
C GLY A 194 -3.99 -9.41 -21.14
N SER A 195 -4.69 -10.22 -20.35
CA SER A 195 -5.34 -9.73 -19.12
C SER A 195 -4.27 -9.32 -18.08
N PRO A 196 -4.33 -8.09 -17.52
CA PRO A 196 -3.58 -7.73 -16.33
C PRO A 196 -3.74 -8.75 -15.21
N VAL A 197 -2.65 -9.02 -14.48
CA VAL A 197 -2.60 -9.97 -13.38
C VAL A 197 -2.33 -9.25 -12.07
N LYS A 198 -2.93 -9.74 -10.98
CA LYS A 198 -2.70 -9.30 -9.61
C LYS A 198 -2.60 -10.53 -8.71
N VAL A 199 -1.76 -10.48 -7.69
CA VAL A 199 -1.61 -11.54 -6.70
C VAL A 199 -1.97 -11.01 -5.31
N ALA A 200 -2.74 -11.77 -4.55
CA ALA A 200 -2.89 -11.60 -3.11
C ALA A 200 -1.99 -12.59 -2.40
N ILE A 201 -1.15 -12.08 -1.49
CA ILE A 201 -0.21 -12.90 -0.70
C ILE A 201 -0.67 -12.89 0.76
N SER A 202 -1.00 -14.07 1.26
CA SER A 202 -1.38 -14.24 2.66
C SER A 202 -0.18 -14.06 3.58
N LYS A 203 -0.41 -13.45 4.75
CA LYS A 203 0.60 -13.24 5.79
C LYS A 203 1.84 -12.49 5.30
N PHE A 204 1.67 -11.57 4.35
CA PHE A 204 2.78 -10.87 3.69
C PHE A 204 3.71 -10.10 4.66
N GLY A 205 3.14 -9.48 5.69
CA GLY A 205 3.85 -8.70 6.71
C GLY A 205 4.35 -9.50 7.91
N ILE A 206 4.08 -10.81 7.99
CA ILE A 206 4.32 -11.61 9.22
C ILE A 206 5.77 -11.59 9.69
N GLY A 207 6.73 -11.49 8.78
CA GLY A 207 8.15 -11.43 9.11
C GLY A 207 8.60 -10.14 9.80
N LEU A 208 7.71 -9.15 9.95
CA LEU A 208 7.93 -7.91 10.72
C LEU A 208 7.36 -8.01 12.14
N VAL A 209 6.69 -9.11 12.47
CA VAL A 209 6.10 -9.34 13.81
C VAL A 209 7.17 -9.96 14.71
N PRO A 210 7.49 -9.36 15.87
CA PRO A 210 8.43 -9.92 16.81
C PRO A 210 8.02 -11.32 17.29
N SER A 211 9.02 -12.15 17.62
CA SER A 211 8.78 -13.48 18.17
C SER A 211 7.95 -13.39 19.46
N GLY A 212 6.84 -14.14 19.53
CA GLY A 212 5.93 -14.15 20.67
C GLY A 212 4.78 -13.13 20.59
N GLU A 213 4.80 -12.21 19.62
CA GLU A 213 3.65 -11.35 19.33
C GLU A 213 2.69 -12.01 18.34
N THR A 214 1.43 -11.59 18.41
CA THR A 214 0.40 -12.00 17.44
C THR A 214 0.09 -10.84 16.51
N ALA A 215 -0.40 -11.15 15.31
CA ALA A 215 -0.80 -10.17 14.32
C ALA A 215 -2.17 -10.57 13.76
N PRO A 216 -2.97 -9.60 13.28
CA PRO A 216 -4.19 -9.89 12.55
C PRO A 216 -3.90 -10.78 11.33
N GLU A 217 -4.86 -11.61 10.96
CA GLU A 217 -4.81 -12.30 9.68
C GLU A 217 -4.82 -11.25 8.57
N HIS A 218 -4.01 -11.43 7.52
CA HIS A 218 -3.86 -10.37 6.52
C HIS A 218 -3.45 -10.88 5.15
N GLU A 219 -3.88 -10.15 4.14
CA GLU A 219 -3.47 -10.32 2.74
C GLU A 219 -3.04 -8.98 2.16
N ALA A 220 -1.97 -8.99 1.36
CA ALA A 220 -1.57 -7.85 0.55
C ALA A 220 -1.82 -8.15 -0.93
N PHE A 221 -2.51 -7.25 -1.62
CA PHE A 221 -2.84 -7.36 -3.05
C PHE A 221 -1.88 -6.49 -3.85
N ILE A 222 -1.15 -7.10 -4.76
CA ILE A 222 -0.03 -6.49 -5.47
C ILE A 222 -0.21 -6.72 -6.97
N HIS A 223 -0.11 -5.65 -7.76
CA HIS A 223 -0.12 -5.74 -9.21
C HIS A 223 1.12 -6.47 -9.73
N CYS A 224 0.90 -7.24 -10.78
CA CYS A 224 1.95 -7.99 -11.45
C CYS A 224 2.45 -7.25 -12.69
N GLY A 225 3.74 -7.37 -12.97
CA GLY A 225 4.37 -6.91 -14.20
C GLY A 225 4.46 -8.05 -15.21
N SER A 226 5.68 -8.34 -15.68
CA SER A 226 5.91 -9.44 -16.62
C SER A 226 5.53 -10.80 -16.03
N CYS A 227 4.71 -11.56 -16.78
CA CYS A 227 4.33 -12.93 -16.46
C CYS A 227 4.93 -13.91 -17.46
N TYR A 228 5.17 -15.14 -16.99
CA TYR A 228 5.78 -16.23 -17.74
C TYR A 228 5.02 -17.52 -17.45
N TYR A 229 4.77 -18.33 -18.48
CA TYR A 229 4.16 -19.64 -18.33
C TYR A 229 5.04 -20.73 -18.93
N TYR A 230 5.46 -21.67 -18.08
CA TYR A 230 6.25 -22.82 -18.47
C TYR A 230 5.29 -23.93 -18.92
N THR A 231 5.22 -24.17 -20.22
CA THR A 231 4.19 -25.02 -20.85
C THR A 231 4.26 -26.49 -20.44
N ASP A 232 5.45 -27.02 -20.21
CA ASP A 232 5.64 -28.43 -19.84
C ASP A 232 5.38 -28.65 -18.34
N ARG A 233 5.90 -27.74 -17.51
CA ARG A 233 5.77 -27.78 -16.05
C ARG A 233 4.40 -27.31 -15.55
N LYS A 234 3.61 -26.67 -16.41
CA LYS A 234 2.36 -25.99 -16.06
C LYS A 234 2.55 -25.01 -14.89
N LEU A 235 3.63 -24.25 -14.93
CA LEU A 235 4.02 -23.32 -13.86
C LEU A 235 3.91 -21.88 -14.35
N PHE A 236 3.12 -21.06 -13.65
CA PHE A 236 2.99 -19.64 -13.92
C PHE A 236 3.87 -18.85 -12.94
N ILE A 237 4.59 -17.86 -13.45
CA ILE A 237 5.58 -17.06 -12.71
C ILE A 237 5.36 -15.59 -13.06
N THR A 238 5.45 -14.70 -12.08
CA THR A 238 5.37 -13.26 -12.34
C THR A 238 6.34 -12.46 -11.48
N GLY A 239 6.90 -11.39 -12.06
CA GLY A 239 7.42 -10.29 -11.28
C GLY A 239 6.27 -9.42 -10.77
N THR A 240 6.40 -8.86 -9.58
CA THR A 240 5.44 -7.89 -9.01
C THR A 240 5.92 -6.45 -9.24
N HIS A 241 4.99 -5.49 -9.21
CA HIS A 241 5.34 -4.10 -8.93
C HIS A 241 5.98 -3.98 -7.54
N PRO A 242 6.71 -2.88 -7.22
CA PRO A 242 7.26 -2.69 -5.89
C PRO A 242 6.18 -2.81 -4.82
N ALA A 243 6.50 -3.53 -3.75
CA ALA A 243 5.61 -3.77 -2.63
C ALA A 243 6.23 -3.24 -1.33
N VAL A 244 5.39 -2.74 -0.43
CA VAL A 244 5.77 -2.28 0.90
C VAL A 244 5.24 -3.29 1.90
N ARG A 245 6.09 -3.79 2.78
CA ARG A 245 5.68 -4.60 3.94
C ARG A 245 5.57 -3.68 5.14
N VAL A 246 4.50 -3.86 5.90
CA VAL A 246 4.24 -3.14 7.15
C VAL A 246 3.88 -4.18 8.21
N LYS A 247 4.32 -3.97 9.45
CA LYS A 247 3.92 -4.79 10.59
C LYS A 247 2.38 -4.75 10.67
N PRO A 248 1.68 -5.89 10.55
CA PRO A 248 0.24 -5.90 10.47
C PRO A 248 -0.38 -5.42 11.79
N ALA A 249 -1.26 -4.42 11.70
CA ALA A 249 -2.03 -3.86 12.81
C ALA A 249 -3.33 -3.25 12.27
N ILE A 250 -4.31 -3.05 13.14
CA ILE A 250 -5.55 -2.32 12.83
C ILE A 250 -5.66 -1.14 13.79
N PRO A 251 -5.58 0.12 13.32
CA PRO A 251 -5.26 0.53 11.95
C PRO A 251 -3.81 0.16 11.54
N LEU A 252 -3.55 0.10 10.23
CA LEU A 252 -2.20 -0.12 9.70
C LEU A 252 -1.39 1.17 9.89
N ARG A 253 -0.17 1.06 10.43
CA ARG A 253 0.69 2.18 10.82
C ARG A 253 2.16 1.90 10.53
N TYR A 254 2.94 2.96 10.34
CA TYR A 254 4.39 2.86 10.33
C TYR A 254 4.95 3.01 11.74
N GLU A 255 5.99 2.23 12.04
CA GLU A 255 6.79 2.31 13.25
C GLU A 255 8.26 2.02 12.92
N SER A 256 9.17 2.44 13.80
CA SER A 256 10.60 2.15 13.67
C SER A 256 10.85 0.65 13.54
N GLY A 257 11.43 0.23 12.41
CA GLY A 257 11.73 -1.18 12.11
C GLY A 257 10.50 -2.03 11.75
N GLY A 258 9.30 -1.45 11.75
CA GLY A 258 8.05 -2.14 11.42
C GLY A 258 7.68 -2.09 9.94
N TRP A 259 8.59 -1.73 9.04
CA TRP A 259 8.34 -1.72 7.60
C TRP A 259 9.61 -1.86 6.77
N ASP A 260 9.43 -2.34 5.54
CA ASP A 260 10.44 -2.33 4.48
C ASP A 260 9.76 -2.37 3.10
N PHE A 261 10.54 -2.36 2.02
CA PHE A 261 10.02 -2.49 0.66
C PHE A 261 10.80 -3.51 -0.15
N CYS A 262 10.13 -4.11 -1.13
CA CYS A 262 10.67 -5.26 -1.85
C CYS A 262 10.10 -5.42 -3.26
N TRP A 263 10.75 -6.29 -4.02
CA TRP A 263 10.27 -6.86 -5.27
C TRP A 263 10.14 -8.36 -5.12
N LEU A 264 9.08 -8.92 -5.69
CA LEU A 264 8.76 -10.34 -5.59
C LEU A 264 8.74 -10.99 -6.97
N VAL A 265 9.23 -12.21 -7.04
CA VAL A 265 8.91 -13.17 -8.10
C VAL A 265 8.01 -14.24 -7.51
N ALA A 266 6.72 -14.20 -7.82
CA ALA A 266 5.72 -15.14 -7.31
C ALA A 266 5.44 -16.26 -8.32
N ARG A 267 5.18 -17.47 -7.82
CA ARG A 267 4.96 -18.67 -8.62
C ARG A 267 3.72 -19.43 -8.14
N THR A 268 3.02 -20.10 -9.06
CA THR A 268 1.82 -20.89 -8.72
C THR A 268 2.10 -22.17 -7.95
N ASP A 269 3.37 -22.52 -7.73
CA ASP A 269 3.77 -23.62 -6.85
C ASP A 269 4.02 -23.17 -5.40
N GLY A 270 3.52 -22.00 -5.01
CA GLY A 270 3.64 -21.43 -3.67
C GLY A 270 4.93 -20.65 -3.42
N GLN A 271 5.97 -20.84 -4.24
CA GLN A 271 7.28 -20.22 -4.00
C GLN A 271 7.28 -18.73 -4.39
N VAL A 272 7.87 -17.92 -3.52
CA VAL A 272 8.10 -16.48 -3.75
C VAL A 272 9.56 -16.15 -3.47
N GLU A 273 10.27 -15.67 -4.49
CA GLU A 273 11.56 -15.03 -4.30
C GLU A 273 11.35 -13.58 -3.93
N ARG A 274 12.03 -13.11 -2.88
CA ARG A 274 11.98 -11.73 -2.43
C ARG A 274 13.35 -11.09 -2.52
N TRP A 275 13.37 -9.91 -3.14
CA TRP A 275 14.46 -8.97 -3.00
C TRP A 275 14.00 -7.82 -2.09
N ARG A 276 14.48 -7.82 -0.86
CA ARG A 276 14.11 -6.82 0.16
C ARG A 276 15.16 -5.72 0.17
N CYS A 277 14.73 -4.47 0.31
CA CYS A 277 15.58 -3.33 0.60
C CYS A 277 15.34 -2.88 2.04
N ASP A 278 16.39 -2.82 2.87
CA ASP A 278 16.30 -2.17 4.18
C ASP A 278 16.23 -0.65 3.98
N PRO A 279 15.12 0.01 4.38
CA PRO A 279 14.95 1.43 4.12
C PRO A 279 15.98 2.31 4.84
N HIS A 280 16.63 1.82 5.89
CA HIS A 280 17.62 2.61 6.63
C HIS A 280 19.01 2.60 6.00
N THR A 281 19.34 1.53 5.27
CA THR A 281 20.70 1.31 4.73
C THR A 281 20.73 1.26 3.22
N LEU A 282 19.57 1.13 2.58
CA LEU A 282 19.39 0.83 1.16
C LEU A 282 20.06 -0.48 0.70
N ALA A 283 20.50 -1.30 1.66
CA ALA A 283 21.10 -2.59 1.38
C ALA A 283 20.02 -3.59 0.95
N PHE A 284 20.38 -4.46 0.00
CA PHE A 284 19.49 -5.48 -0.53
C PHE A 284 19.87 -6.87 -0.02
N ASP A 285 18.87 -7.65 0.36
CA ASP A 285 19.00 -9.07 0.67
C ASP A 285 17.96 -9.91 -0.09
N ARG A 286 18.32 -11.16 -0.35
CA ARG A 286 17.47 -12.13 -1.06
C ARG A 286 16.99 -13.20 -0.10
N SER A 287 15.74 -13.61 -0.25
CA SER A 287 15.18 -14.72 0.51
C SER A 287 14.09 -15.42 -0.29
N THR A 288 13.92 -16.70 -0.03
CA THR A 288 12.87 -17.54 -0.64
C THR A 288 11.85 -17.91 0.42
N HIS A 289 10.58 -17.75 0.09
CA HIS A 289 9.45 -18.06 0.99
C HIS A 289 8.40 -18.88 0.25
N ARG A 290 7.45 -19.42 1.00
CA ARG A 290 6.27 -20.10 0.47
C ARG A 290 5.02 -19.51 1.08
N TYR A 291 4.01 -19.22 0.26
CA TYR A 291 2.79 -18.54 0.69
C TYR A 291 1.54 -19.16 0.07
N ASP A 292 0.45 -19.13 0.83
CA ASP A 292 -0.90 -19.26 0.29
C ASP A 292 -1.19 -17.99 -0.53
N MET A 293 -1.62 -18.15 -1.79
CA MET A 293 -1.82 -17.04 -2.71
C MET A 293 -3.10 -17.17 -3.52
N ARG A 294 -3.70 -16.02 -3.83
CA ARG A 294 -4.83 -15.90 -4.74
C ARG A 294 -4.43 -15.06 -5.95
N TRP A 295 -4.82 -15.48 -7.13
CA TRP A 295 -4.44 -14.89 -8.40
C TRP A 295 -5.67 -14.34 -9.09
N PHE A 296 -5.57 -13.08 -9.49
CA PHE A 296 -6.65 -12.32 -10.08
C PHE A 296 -6.25 -11.88 -11.47
N VAL A 297 -7.24 -11.83 -12.34
CA VAL A 297 -7.13 -11.19 -13.65
C VAL A 297 -8.22 -10.14 -13.78
N SER A 298 -7.93 -9.05 -14.48
CA SER A 298 -9.00 -8.10 -14.79
C SER A 298 -9.99 -8.72 -15.78
N GLY A 299 -11.28 -8.61 -15.49
CA GLY A 299 -12.34 -8.84 -16.45
C GLY A 299 -12.30 -7.82 -17.58
N GLU A 300 -13.06 -8.13 -18.63
CA GLU A 300 -13.33 -7.23 -19.77
C GLU A 300 -14.23 -6.05 -19.38
#